data_AF-A0AAE1SK87-F1
#
_entry.id   AF-A0AAE1SK87-F1
#
_cell.length_a   1.000
_cell.length_b   1.000
_cell.length_c   1.000
_cell.angle_alpha   90.00
_cell.angle_beta   90.00
_cell.angle_gamma   90.00
#
_symmetry.space_group_name_H-M   'P 1'
#
loop_
_entity.id
_entity.type
_entity.pdbx_description
1 polymer ?
#
loop_
_entity_poly.entity_id
_entity_poly.type
_entity_poly.pdbx_seq_one_letter_code
_entity_poly.pdbx_strand_id
1 'polypeptide(L)'
;MLQPTDGGYTNGYHHDDADGGNRVRRGSRGRSRGRRGGGGGSDGGGGARVSQWQHEGEEREKPAPPCTDFDTAYFHSYAHVGIHEEMIKDRVRTESYRNAIFQHQNFIAGKVVVDVGCGTGILSIFCAQAGARRVYAVDASDIAVQANEIVKANNLSDKVIVLHGRVEDVEIDEEVDVIVSEWMGYMLLYESMLGSVITARDRWLKPGGLILPSHATLYMAPVTHPDRYSESVDFWRNVYGIDMSAIMPLAKQCAFEEPSVETITVENVLTWPQVVKHVDCYTVTIQELESITARFKFESMMRCTSSLFLPLSSNNIV
;
A
#
# COMPACT_ATOMS: atom_id res chain seq x y z
N MET A 1 -13.07 -42.15 33.25
CA MET A 1 -13.49 -41.09 34.18
C MET A 1 -12.72 -39.83 33.78
N LEU A 2 -13.35 -38.64 33.82
CA LEU A 2 -12.89 -37.37 33.24
C LEU A 2 -13.13 -37.20 31.72
N GLN A 3 -14.25 -36.53 31.45
CA GLN A 3 -14.53 -35.52 30.42
C GLN A 3 -14.73 -34.18 31.20
N PRO A 4 -14.97 -33.01 30.57
CA PRO A 4 -14.60 -32.52 29.23
C PRO A 4 -13.99 -31.09 29.29
N THR A 5 -13.77 -30.44 28.15
CA THR A 5 -14.27 -29.06 27.90
C THR A 5 -14.54 -28.87 26.41
N ASP A 6 -15.76 -28.42 26.08
CA ASP A 6 -16.21 -28.16 24.72
C ASP A 6 -15.68 -26.85 24.12
N GLY A 7 -15.67 -26.77 22.80
CA GLY A 7 -15.36 -25.57 22.01
C GLY A 7 -16.21 -25.51 20.74
N GLY A 8 -17.53 -25.42 20.89
CA GLY A 8 -18.47 -25.32 19.77
C GLY A 8 -18.56 -23.90 19.21
N TYR A 9 -18.23 -23.71 17.94
CA TYR A 9 -18.46 -22.44 17.24
C TYR A 9 -19.93 -22.33 16.80
N THR A 10 -20.57 -21.22 17.13
CA THR A 10 -21.91 -20.86 16.61
C THR A 10 -21.85 -19.47 15.99
N ASN A 11 -21.99 -19.39 14.66
CA ASN A 11 -22.24 -18.12 13.98
C ASN A 11 -23.74 -17.85 13.95
N GLY A 12 -24.16 -16.77 14.60
CA GLY A 12 -25.56 -16.35 14.63
C GLY A 12 -25.68 -14.90 15.07
N TYR A 13 -25.61 -13.97 14.12
CA TYR A 13 -26.03 -12.58 14.34
C TYR A 13 -27.40 -12.36 13.71
N HIS A 14 -28.40 -12.15 14.57
CA HIS A 14 -29.71 -11.67 14.18
C HIS A 14 -29.66 -10.16 13.92
N HIS A 15 -30.31 -9.72 12.84
CA HIS A 15 -30.72 -8.33 12.69
C HIS A 15 -31.97 -8.08 13.54
N ASP A 16 -31.93 -7.10 14.44
CA ASP A 16 -33.11 -6.47 15.03
C ASP A 16 -33.22 -5.04 14.49
N ASP A 17 -34.19 -4.81 13.60
CA ASP A 17 -34.55 -3.48 13.11
C ASP A 17 -35.43 -2.76 14.14
N ALA A 18 -35.05 -1.52 14.48
CA ALA A 18 -35.86 -0.62 15.30
C ALA A 18 -35.99 0.77 14.64
N ASP A 19 -36.99 0.90 13.78
CA ASP A 19 -37.43 2.20 13.24
C ASP A 19 -38.05 3.08 14.35
N GLY A 20 -37.86 4.39 14.24
CA GLY A 20 -38.15 5.34 15.33
C GLY A 20 -38.02 6.82 14.95
N GLY A 21 -38.44 7.21 13.74
CA GLY A 21 -38.31 8.61 13.29
C GLY A 21 -39.25 9.61 13.99
N ASN A 22 -38.82 10.88 14.13
CA ASN A 22 -39.77 12.01 14.05
C ASN A 22 -39.17 13.40 13.72
N ARG A 23 -39.71 14.00 12.64
CA ARG A 23 -40.02 15.43 12.42
C ARG A 23 -39.04 16.57 12.75
N VAL A 24 -38.52 17.15 11.66
CA VAL A 24 -38.89 18.49 11.12
C VAL A 24 -38.93 19.70 12.09
N ARG A 25 -38.12 20.73 11.79
CA ARG A 25 -38.62 22.13 11.76
C ARG A 25 -37.84 23.06 10.81
N ARG A 26 -38.58 23.82 9.99
CA ARG A 26 -38.11 24.89 9.09
C ARG A 26 -38.06 26.24 9.81
N GLY A 27 -37.14 27.12 9.39
CA GLY A 27 -37.19 28.57 9.57
C GLY A 27 -35.80 29.20 9.66
N SER A 28 -35.53 30.42 9.19
CA SER A 28 -36.28 31.31 8.28
C SER A 28 -35.33 32.40 7.74
N ARG A 29 -35.71 33.08 6.64
CA ARG A 29 -34.91 34.11 5.96
C ARG A 29 -34.50 35.28 6.86
N GLY A 30 -33.27 35.77 6.69
CA GLY A 30 -32.82 37.12 7.09
C GLY A 30 -32.08 37.79 5.94
N ARG A 31 -32.51 38.98 5.50
CA ARG A 31 -31.95 39.70 4.35
C ARG A 31 -31.82 41.18 4.71
N SER A 32 -30.62 41.76 4.64
CA SER A 32 -30.45 43.22 4.74
C SER A 32 -29.33 43.74 3.83
N ARG A 33 -29.70 44.59 2.88
CA ARG A 33 -28.84 45.61 2.25
C ARG A 33 -28.41 46.59 3.38
N GLY A 34 -27.28 47.31 3.37
CA GLY A 34 -26.30 47.60 2.32
C GLY A 34 -26.03 49.12 2.29
N ARG A 35 -24.79 49.59 2.06
CA ARG A 35 -24.52 51.02 1.80
C ARG A 35 -23.22 51.25 0.99
N ARG A 36 -23.22 52.32 0.20
CA ARG A 36 -22.15 52.75 -0.73
C ARG A 36 -21.56 54.10 -0.31
N GLY A 37 -20.32 54.34 -0.73
CA GLY A 37 -19.56 55.61 -0.76
C GLY A 37 -18.05 55.24 -0.75
N GLY A 38 -17.16 55.65 -1.64
CA GLY A 38 -17.14 56.79 -2.60
C GLY A 38 -16.37 57.97 -1.99
N GLY A 39 -15.24 58.46 -2.53
CA GLY A 39 -14.42 58.04 -3.69
C GLY A 39 -13.25 59.03 -3.96
N GLY A 40 -12.37 58.74 -4.92
CA GLY A 40 -11.26 59.61 -5.40
C GLY A 40 -10.03 59.73 -4.49
N GLY A 41 -8.79 59.89 -4.96
CA GLY A 41 -8.20 59.89 -6.32
C GLY A 41 -6.73 60.37 -6.27
N SER A 42 -5.89 60.05 -7.28
CA SER A 42 -4.58 60.68 -7.70
C SER A 42 -3.59 61.21 -6.63
N ASP A 43 -2.25 61.06 -6.67
CA ASP A 43 -1.24 60.36 -7.50
C ASP A 43 0.13 60.52 -6.76
N GLY A 44 1.28 59.93 -7.13
CA GLY A 44 1.63 59.01 -8.23
C GLY A 44 3.05 59.30 -8.79
N GLY A 45 4.02 58.37 -8.63
CA GLY A 45 5.40 58.51 -9.12
C GLY A 45 6.42 57.56 -8.48
N GLY A 46 7.39 57.06 -9.27
CA GLY A 46 8.54 56.26 -8.79
C GLY A 46 8.59 54.84 -9.38
N GLY A 47 9.28 54.67 -10.52
CA GLY A 47 9.33 53.39 -11.23
C GLY A 47 10.44 52.44 -10.79
N ALA A 48 10.13 51.15 -10.77
CA ALA A 48 11.10 50.06 -10.90
C ALA A 48 10.55 49.06 -11.93
N ARG A 49 11.21 48.94 -13.09
CA ARG A 49 10.87 47.92 -14.10
C ARG A 49 11.38 46.56 -13.66
N VAL A 50 10.53 45.78 -12.99
CA VAL A 50 10.77 44.34 -12.82
C VAL A 50 10.49 43.66 -14.16
N SER A 51 11.44 42.88 -14.67
CA SER A 51 11.27 42.14 -15.92
C SER A 51 10.26 41.03 -15.73
N GLN A 52 9.17 41.10 -16.50
CA GLN A 52 8.11 40.11 -16.51
C GLN A 52 8.60 38.87 -17.27
N TRP A 53 9.20 37.93 -16.56
CA TRP A 53 9.50 36.61 -17.11
C TRP A 53 8.18 35.87 -17.33
N GLN A 54 7.67 35.92 -18.56
CA GLN A 54 6.53 35.13 -18.99
C GLN A 54 6.99 33.67 -19.15
N HIS A 55 6.75 32.86 -18.13
CA HIS A 55 6.66 31.41 -18.31
C HIS A 55 5.35 31.11 -19.05
N GLU A 56 5.39 31.18 -20.39
CA GLU A 56 4.34 30.59 -21.22
C GLU A 56 4.51 29.07 -21.20
N GLY A 57 3.70 28.37 -20.39
CA GLY A 57 3.78 26.92 -20.30
C GLY A 57 3.35 26.29 -18.98
N GLU A 58 2.47 26.91 -18.19
CA GLU A 58 1.75 26.17 -17.14
C GLU A 58 0.76 25.20 -17.80
N GLU A 59 1.20 23.97 -18.08
CA GLU A 59 0.29 22.84 -17.95
C GLU A 59 -0.23 22.87 -16.52
N ARG A 60 -1.50 23.26 -16.35
CA ARG A 60 -2.15 23.12 -15.04
C ARG A 60 -2.03 21.66 -14.63
N GLU A 61 -1.34 21.41 -13.53
CA GLU A 61 -1.35 20.10 -12.88
C GLU A 61 -2.79 19.63 -12.80
N LYS A 62 -3.05 18.46 -13.39
CA LYS A 62 -4.38 17.86 -13.29
C LYS A 62 -4.58 17.57 -11.81
N PRO A 63 -5.70 18.02 -11.19
CA PRO A 63 -5.95 17.72 -9.79
C PRO A 63 -5.90 16.21 -9.59
N ALA A 64 -5.33 15.79 -8.45
CA ALA A 64 -5.23 14.38 -8.09
C ALA A 64 -6.59 13.68 -8.25
N PRO A 65 -6.61 12.40 -8.70
CA PRO A 65 -7.86 11.66 -8.82
C PRO A 65 -8.59 11.62 -7.47
N PRO A 66 -9.92 11.81 -7.46
CA PRO A 66 -10.69 11.82 -6.22
C PRO A 66 -10.60 10.46 -5.52
N CYS A 67 -10.66 10.47 -4.20
CA CYS A 67 -10.72 9.26 -3.38
C CYS A 67 -11.91 8.40 -3.81
N THR A 68 -11.68 7.10 -4.01
CA THR A 68 -12.67 6.12 -4.46
C THR A 68 -13.26 5.35 -3.28
N ASP A 69 -14.36 4.62 -3.55
CA ASP A 69 -14.94 3.70 -2.55
C ASP A 69 -13.94 2.58 -2.17
N PHE A 70 -13.08 2.16 -3.11
CA PHE A 70 -12.01 1.19 -2.87
C PHE A 70 -10.94 1.77 -1.93
N ASP A 71 -10.46 2.99 -2.21
CA ASP A 71 -9.49 3.68 -1.34
C ASP A 71 -10.05 3.86 0.08
N THR A 72 -11.34 4.19 0.20
CA THR A 72 -12.02 4.35 1.49
C THR A 72 -12.08 3.02 2.26
N ALA A 73 -12.39 1.90 1.58
CA ALA A 73 -12.38 0.59 2.20
C ALA A 73 -10.95 0.14 2.61
N TYR A 74 -9.95 0.44 1.78
CA TYR A 74 -8.54 0.20 2.05
C TYR A 74 -8.06 0.99 3.27
N PHE A 75 -8.24 2.32 3.32
CA PHE A 75 -7.82 3.10 4.48
C PHE A 75 -8.57 2.71 5.77
N HIS A 76 -9.83 2.28 5.67
CA HIS A 76 -10.56 1.76 6.83
C HIS A 76 -10.00 0.42 7.33
N SER A 77 -9.52 -0.48 6.46
CA SER A 77 -8.89 -1.73 6.94
C SER A 77 -7.57 -1.44 7.67
N TYR A 78 -6.78 -0.47 7.18
CA TYR A 78 -5.53 -0.02 7.82
C TYR A 78 -5.72 0.88 9.05
N ALA A 79 -6.93 1.37 9.34
CA ALA A 79 -7.21 2.05 10.61
C ALA A 79 -7.18 1.09 11.83
N HIS A 80 -7.31 -0.22 11.61
CA HIS A 80 -7.31 -1.21 12.68
C HIS A 80 -5.90 -1.65 13.10
N VAL A 81 -5.62 -1.65 14.41
CA VAL A 81 -4.30 -1.99 14.97
C VAL A 81 -3.79 -3.40 14.59
N GLY A 82 -4.68 -4.34 14.24
CA GLY A 82 -4.33 -5.73 13.95
C GLY A 82 -3.34 -5.90 12.78
N ILE A 83 -3.57 -5.21 11.65
CA ILE A 83 -2.66 -5.31 10.49
C ILE A 83 -1.28 -4.69 10.80
N HIS A 84 -1.26 -3.61 11.57
CA HIS A 84 -0.01 -2.99 12.05
C HIS A 84 0.73 -3.90 13.04
N GLU A 85 0.01 -4.60 13.91
CA GLU A 85 0.61 -5.58 14.83
C GLU A 85 1.23 -6.76 14.07
N GLU A 86 0.57 -7.28 13.03
CA GLU A 86 1.11 -8.31 12.15
C GLU A 86 2.39 -7.83 11.44
N MET A 87 2.32 -6.67 10.77
CA MET A 87 3.46 -6.03 10.09
C MET A 87 4.66 -5.75 11.02
N ILE A 88 4.43 -5.42 12.29
CA ILE A 88 5.50 -5.13 13.27
C ILE A 88 6.04 -6.43 13.91
N LYS A 89 5.21 -7.46 14.06
CA LYS A 89 5.65 -8.79 14.50
C LYS A 89 6.53 -9.50 13.47
N ASP A 90 6.40 -9.17 12.19
CA ASP A 90 7.40 -9.56 11.19
C ASP A 90 8.73 -8.84 11.48
N ARG A 91 9.61 -9.59 12.16
CA ARG A 91 10.97 -9.18 12.46
C ARG A 91 11.85 -9.12 11.22
N VAL A 92 11.64 -9.97 10.22
CA VAL A 92 12.46 -9.96 9.00
C VAL A 92 12.18 -8.69 8.21
N ARG A 93 10.91 -8.32 8.03
CA ARG A 93 10.49 -7.04 7.45
C ARG A 93 11.06 -5.86 8.25
N THR A 94 10.72 -5.80 9.54
CA THR A 94 11.01 -4.63 10.39
C THR A 94 12.51 -4.43 10.63
N GLU A 95 13.28 -5.50 10.85
CA GLU A 95 14.74 -5.40 11.01
C GLU A 95 15.44 -5.10 9.68
N SER A 96 14.92 -5.55 8.53
CA SER A 96 15.49 -5.21 7.21
C SER A 96 15.42 -3.71 6.94
N TYR A 97 14.26 -3.08 7.16
CA TYR A 97 14.12 -1.62 7.05
C TYR A 97 15.02 -0.87 8.03
N ARG A 98 15.02 -1.29 9.30
CA ARG A 98 15.88 -0.71 10.33
C ARG A 98 17.35 -0.76 9.91
N ASN A 99 17.82 -1.92 9.45
CA ASN A 99 19.21 -2.13 9.03
C ASN A 99 19.53 -1.31 7.78
N ALA A 100 18.65 -1.25 6.78
CA ALA A 100 18.84 -0.42 5.59
C ALA A 100 18.99 1.07 5.94
N ILE A 101 18.13 1.60 6.83
CA ILE A 101 18.19 2.99 7.31
C ILE A 101 19.52 3.28 8.02
N PHE A 102 19.94 2.45 8.99
CA PHE A 102 21.20 2.68 9.70
C PHE A 102 22.46 2.43 8.85
N GLN A 103 22.41 1.52 7.86
CA GLN A 103 23.51 1.35 6.90
C GLN A 103 23.67 2.57 5.97
N HIS A 104 22.56 3.23 5.62
CA HIS A 104 22.55 4.45 4.81
C HIS A 104 22.56 5.73 5.66
N GLN A 105 22.96 5.66 6.95
CA GLN A 105 22.94 6.81 7.86
C GLN A 105 23.64 8.06 7.29
N ASN A 106 24.74 7.90 6.55
CA ASN A 106 25.45 9.02 5.90
C ASN A 106 24.61 9.78 4.85
N PHE A 107 23.56 9.16 4.31
CA PHE A 107 22.59 9.75 3.39
C PHE A 107 21.32 10.26 4.09
N ILE A 108 21.17 10.04 5.40
CA ILE A 108 19.98 10.39 6.19
C ILE A 108 20.30 11.44 7.26
N ALA A 109 21.51 11.42 7.84
CA ALA A 109 21.92 12.35 8.88
C ALA A 109 21.90 13.82 8.39
N GLY A 110 21.16 14.68 9.09
CA GLY A 110 20.97 16.09 8.72
C GLY A 110 20.04 16.33 7.52
N LYS A 111 19.38 15.30 7.00
CA LYS A 111 18.54 15.35 5.79
C LYS A 111 17.04 15.42 6.07
N VAL A 112 16.27 15.75 5.02
CA VAL A 112 14.80 15.70 5.03
C VAL A 112 14.34 14.36 4.46
N VAL A 113 13.48 13.68 5.18
CA VAL A 113 12.91 12.37 4.81
C VAL A 113 11.38 12.51 4.66
N VAL A 114 10.79 11.79 3.72
CA VAL A 114 9.35 11.45 3.75
C VAL A 114 9.17 9.95 3.92
N ASP A 115 8.25 9.56 4.79
CA ASP A 115 7.84 8.18 5.08
C ASP A 115 6.42 8.01 4.53
N VAL A 116 6.29 7.31 3.40
CA VAL A 116 5.04 7.17 2.63
C VAL A 116 4.31 5.91 3.09
N GLY A 117 3.11 6.08 3.64
CA GLY A 117 2.37 4.99 4.29
C GLY A 117 2.98 4.67 5.65
N CYS A 118 3.21 5.70 6.48
CA CYS A 118 4.04 5.54 7.68
C CYS A 118 3.44 4.59 8.73
N GLY A 119 2.13 4.30 8.67
CA GLY A 119 1.40 3.47 9.61
C GLY A 119 1.59 3.98 11.04
N THR A 120 2.16 3.15 11.91
CA THR A 120 2.52 3.52 13.30
C THR A 120 3.70 4.49 13.44
N GLY A 121 4.34 4.90 12.33
CA GLY A 121 5.51 5.79 12.32
C GLY A 121 6.84 5.12 12.67
N ILE A 122 6.91 3.78 12.68
CA ILE A 122 8.12 3.05 13.09
C ILE A 122 9.34 3.35 12.19
N LEU A 123 9.14 3.47 10.86
CA LEU A 123 10.20 3.81 9.91
C LEU A 123 10.65 5.26 10.08
N SER A 124 9.70 6.19 10.22
CA SER A 124 9.98 7.58 10.60
C SER A 124 10.83 7.71 11.86
N ILE A 125 10.56 6.91 12.89
CA ILE A 125 11.34 6.91 14.13
C ILE A 125 12.76 6.38 13.89
N PHE A 126 12.94 5.33 13.07
CA PHE A 126 14.28 4.88 12.68
C PHE A 126 15.05 5.95 11.89
N CYS A 127 14.41 6.67 10.97
CA CYS A 127 15.02 7.79 10.24
C CYS A 127 15.43 8.94 11.19
N ALA A 128 14.58 9.29 12.16
CA ALA A 128 14.89 10.29 13.18
C ALA A 128 16.06 9.84 14.10
N GLN A 129 16.14 8.54 14.45
CA GLN A 129 17.24 7.95 15.20
C GLN A 129 18.56 7.88 14.40
N ALA A 130 18.48 7.66 13.08
CA ALA A 130 19.62 7.80 12.16
C ALA A 130 20.09 9.26 12.02
N GLY A 131 19.35 10.23 12.57
CA GLY A 131 19.75 11.63 12.64
C GLY A 131 19.17 12.51 11.54
N ALA A 132 18.06 12.11 10.91
CA ALA A 132 17.30 12.99 10.03
C ALA A 132 17.02 14.36 10.70
N ARG A 133 17.15 15.44 9.92
CA ARG A 133 16.80 16.80 10.34
C ARG A 133 15.30 16.94 10.54
N ARG A 134 14.53 16.32 9.64
CA ARG A 134 13.07 16.30 9.62
C ARG A 134 12.58 15.04 8.92
N VAL A 135 11.46 14.51 9.40
CA VAL A 135 10.73 13.42 8.76
C VAL A 135 9.27 13.84 8.61
N TYR A 136 8.76 13.79 7.39
CA TYR A 136 7.34 13.91 7.09
C TYR A 136 6.74 12.52 7.03
N ALA A 137 5.92 12.17 8.01
CA ALA A 137 5.31 10.86 8.14
C ALA A 137 3.87 10.93 7.60
N VAL A 138 3.64 10.39 6.39
CA VAL A 138 2.36 10.53 5.69
C VAL A 138 1.58 9.22 5.77
N ASP A 139 0.35 9.29 6.26
CA ASP A 139 -0.59 8.17 6.21
C ASP A 139 -2.03 8.68 6.03
N ALA A 140 -2.82 7.98 5.23
CA ALA A 140 -4.20 8.36 4.89
C ALA A 140 -5.26 7.72 5.79
N SER A 141 -4.87 6.79 6.67
CA SER A 141 -5.75 6.12 7.63
C SER A 141 -5.64 6.72 9.03
N ASP A 142 -6.69 6.51 9.84
CA ASP A 142 -6.78 7.07 11.20
C ASP A 142 -5.62 6.64 12.13
N ILE A 143 -4.84 5.61 11.78
CA ILE A 143 -3.62 5.21 12.51
C ILE A 143 -2.60 6.35 12.63
N ALA A 144 -2.64 7.34 11.74
CA ALA A 144 -1.85 8.56 11.81
C ALA A 144 -2.01 9.29 13.17
N VAL A 145 -3.19 9.19 13.80
CA VAL A 145 -3.44 9.74 15.14
C VAL A 145 -2.56 9.03 16.18
N GLN A 146 -2.49 7.70 16.14
CA GLN A 146 -1.63 6.92 17.04
C GLN A 146 -0.15 7.10 16.70
N ALA A 147 0.22 7.22 15.43
CA ALA A 147 1.60 7.53 15.01
C ALA A 147 2.11 8.83 15.67
N ASN A 148 1.26 9.87 15.70
CA ASN A 148 1.58 11.13 16.36
C ASN A 148 1.75 10.97 17.89
N GLU A 149 0.93 10.15 18.55
CA GLU A 149 1.11 9.84 19.98
C GLU A 149 2.39 9.02 20.24
N ILE A 150 2.76 8.09 19.36
CA ILE A 150 4.01 7.32 19.45
C ILE A 150 5.23 8.26 19.27
N VAL A 151 5.18 9.20 18.31
CA VAL A 151 6.21 10.23 18.10
C VAL A 151 6.39 11.11 19.35
N LYS A 152 5.28 11.55 19.99
CA LYS A 152 5.30 12.31 21.24
C LYS A 152 5.92 11.49 22.39
N ALA A 153 5.48 10.24 22.57
CA ALA A 153 5.97 9.35 23.62
C ALA A 153 7.49 9.07 23.51
N ASN A 154 8.05 9.14 22.30
CA ASN A 154 9.48 8.98 22.04
C ASN A 154 10.26 10.30 22.05
N ASN A 155 9.62 11.45 22.36
CA ASN A 155 10.23 12.79 22.38
C ASN A 155 10.82 13.20 21.01
N LEU A 156 10.11 12.91 19.91
CA LEU A 156 10.56 13.19 18.53
C LEU A 156 9.68 14.22 17.78
N SER A 157 8.75 14.88 18.47
CA SER A 157 7.81 15.86 17.88
C SER A 157 8.47 17.12 17.32
N ASP A 158 9.75 17.36 17.61
CA ASP A 158 10.56 18.42 16.99
C ASP A 158 11.09 18.04 15.60
N LYS A 159 11.11 16.74 15.28
CA LYS A 159 11.68 16.18 14.04
C LYS A 159 10.68 15.48 13.14
N VAL A 160 9.76 14.69 13.72
CA VAL A 160 8.78 13.90 12.97
C VAL A 160 7.45 14.65 12.96
N ILE A 161 7.00 15.02 11.76
CA ILE A 161 5.74 15.71 11.51
C ILE A 161 4.81 14.69 10.86
N VAL A 162 3.74 14.30 11.56
CA VAL A 162 2.73 13.39 11.01
C VAL A 162 1.70 14.18 10.22
N LEU A 163 1.51 13.79 8.96
CA LEU A 163 0.54 14.36 8.02
C LEU A 163 -0.56 13.31 7.76
N HIS A 164 -1.75 13.53 8.30
CA HIS A 164 -2.90 12.66 8.07
C HIS A 164 -3.57 13.05 6.74
N GLY A 165 -3.41 12.23 5.72
CA GLY A 165 -3.93 12.43 4.35
C GLY A 165 -3.22 11.57 3.31
N ARG A 166 -3.76 11.53 2.09
CA ARG A 166 -3.12 10.85 0.95
C ARG A 166 -1.87 11.62 0.50
N VAL A 167 -0.84 10.92 0.02
CA VAL A 167 0.40 11.52 -0.51
C VAL A 167 0.12 12.46 -1.69
N GLU A 168 -0.93 12.13 -2.44
CA GLU A 168 -1.46 12.87 -3.57
C GLU A 168 -2.14 14.19 -3.16
N ASP A 169 -2.60 14.32 -1.91
CA ASP A 169 -3.37 15.48 -1.40
C ASP A 169 -2.62 16.34 -0.37
N VAL A 170 -1.59 15.80 0.30
CA VAL A 170 -0.78 16.58 1.26
C VAL A 170 0.25 17.45 0.54
N GLU A 171 0.64 18.55 1.19
CA GLU A 171 1.69 19.45 0.73
C GLU A 171 2.91 19.43 1.66
N ILE A 172 4.10 19.49 1.06
CA ILE A 172 5.39 19.60 1.76
C ILE A 172 6.15 20.77 1.12
N ASP A 173 6.31 21.87 1.87
CA ASP A 173 6.93 23.13 1.40
C ASP A 173 8.47 23.05 1.21
N GLU A 174 9.07 21.86 1.17
CA GLU A 174 10.49 21.65 0.89
C GLU A 174 10.77 20.32 0.15
N GLU A 175 11.72 20.33 -0.78
CA GLU A 175 12.20 19.10 -1.42
C GLU A 175 12.82 18.13 -0.39
N VAL A 176 12.60 16.83 -0.57
CA VAL A 176 13.12 15.77 0.31
C VAL A 176 14.41 15.16 -0.25
N ASP A 177 15.33 14.79 0.64
CA ASP A 177 16.56 14.08 0.27
C ASP A 177 16.36 12.56 0.22
N VAL A 178 15.36 12.04 0.94
CA VAL A 178 15.10 10.60 1.10
C VAL A 178 13.60 10.31 1.09
N ILE A 179 13.20 9.27 0.36
CA ILE A 179 11.90 8.60 0.50
C ILE A 179 12.13 7.24 1.15
N VAL A 180 11.35 6.93 2.18
CA VAL A 180 11.21 5.57 2.71
C VAL A 180 9.73 5.17 2.63
N SER A 181 9.46 3.91 2.34
CA SER A 181 8.10 3.38 2.31
C SER A 181 8.13 1.86 2.35
N GLU A 182 7.15 1.25 3.02
CA GLU A 182 6.84 -0.16 2.89
C GLU A 182 5.55 -0.27 2.07
N TRP A 183 5.73 -0.41 0.75
CA TRP A 183 4.67 -0.32 -0.25
C TRP A 183 4.29 -1.67 -0.87
N MET A 184 4.96 -2.76 -0.47
CA MET A 184 4.90 -4.03 -1.18
C MET A 184 3.75 -4.88 -0.66
N GLY A 185 2.68 -4.98 -1.45
CA GLY A 185 1.60 -5.92 -1.17
C GLY A 185 1.83 -7.31 -1.78
N TYR A 186 0.76 -8.11 -1.85
CA TYR A 186 0.85 -9.47 -2.37
C TYR A 186 1.30 -9.50 -3.84
N MET A 187 2.11 -10.51 -4.21
CA MET A 187 2.74 -10.59 -5.53
C MET A 187 3.49 -9.30 -5.94
N LEU A 188 4.06 -8.59 -4.94
CA LEU A 188 4.71 -7.27 -5.01
C LEU A 188 3.77 -6.08 -5.33
N LEU A 189 2.74 -6.27 -6.16
CA LEU A 189 1.99 -5.17 -6.79
C LEU A 189 0.48 -5.16 -6.49
N TYR A 190 -0.11 -6.24 -5.97
CA TYR A 190 -1.50 -6.23 -5.51
C TYR A 190 -1.57 -5.51 -4.15
N GLU A 191 -2.57 -4.64 -3.95
CA GLU A 191 -2.68 -3.76 -2.76
C GLU A 191 -1.42 -2.91 -2.49
N SER A 192 -0.65 -2.60 -3.55
CA SER A 192 0.62 -1.89 -3.43
C SER A 192 0.47 -0.37 -3.42
N MET A 193 1.24 0.30 -2.55
CA MET A 193 1.36 1.76 -2.49
C MET A 193 2.42 2.33 -3.47
N LEU A 194 2.94 1.53 -4.42
CA LEU A 194 4.00 1.98 -5.34
C LEU A 194 3.58 3.21 -6.18
N GLY A 195 2.29 3.36 -6.51
CA GLY A 195 1.77 4.56 -7.17
C GLY A 195 2.03 5.84 -6.37
N SER A 196 1.72 5.85 -5.07
CA SER A 196 1.97 6.99 -4.19
C SER A 196 3.45 7.23 -3.94
N VAL A 197 4.29 6.18 -3.95
CA VAL A 197 5.75 6.31 -3.88
C VAL A 197 6.31 6.99 -5.14
N ILE A 198 5.77 6.66 -6.33
CA ILE A 198 6.07 7.36 -7.59
C ILE A 198 5.62 8.82 -7.49
N THR A 199 4.42 9.11 -6.95
CA THR A 199 3.97 10.49 -6.73
C THR A 199 4.89 11.26 -5.78
N ALA A 200 5.30 10.70 -4.64
CA ALA A 200 6.23 11.35 -3.73
C ALA A 200 7.61 11.61 -4.37
N ARG A 201 8.09 10.66 -5.20
CA ARG A 201 9.34 10.81 -5.98
C ARG A 201 9.23 11.99 -6.93
N ASP A 202 8.20 12.01 -7.76
CA ASP A 202 8.06 12.98 -8.84
C ASP A 202 7.72 14.38 -8.32
N ARG A 203 7.04 14.51 -7.16
CA ARG A 203 6.72 15.79 -6.52
C ARG A 203 7.87 16.39 -5.71
N TRP A 204 8.62 15.57 -4.96
CA TRP A 204 9.48 16.09 -3.88
C TRP A 204 10.93 15.60 -3.87
N LEU A 205 11.29 14.51 -4.54
CA LEU A 205 12.65 13.95 -4.40
C LEU A 205 13.69 14.78 -5.16
N LYS A 206 14.71 15.24 -4.44
CA LYS A 206 15.87 15.92 -5.05
C LYS A 206 16.59 15.02 -6.07
N PRO A 207 17.19 15.61 -7.14
CA PRO A 207 18.11 14.87 -8.00
C PRO A 207 19.24 14.19 -7.21
N GLY A 208 19.33 12.87 -7.30
CA GLY A 208 20.30 12.07 -6.53
C GLY A 208 19.89 11.80 -5.07
N GLY A 209 18.64 12.06 -4.69
CA GLY A 209 18.07 11.62 -3.42
C GLY A 209 17.95 10.09 -3.34
N LEU A 210 17.71 9.58 -2.13
CA LEU A 210 17.67 8.13 -1.84
C LEU A 210 16.23 7.63 -1.75
N ILE A 211 15.90 6.52 -2.42
CA ILE A 211 14.65 5.78 -2.21
C ILE A 211 14.96 4.47 -1.49
N LEU A 212 14.20 4.15 -0.43
CA LEU A 212 14.26 2.89 0.32
C LEU A 212 12.88 2.21 0.35
N PRO A 213 12.70 1.05 -0.31
CA PRO A 213 13.65 0.34 -1.18
C PRO A 213 13.83 1.05 -2.53
N SER A 214 15.05 1.00 -3.10
CA SER A 214 15.32 1.58 -4.42
C SER A 214 14.95 0.67 -5.58
N HIS A 215 14.96 -0.64 -5.35
CA HIS A 215 14.67 -1.65 -6.35
C HIS A 215 13.83 -2.77 -5.74
N ALA A 216 12.92 -3.32 -6.52
CA ALA A 216 12.23 -4.57 -6.22
C ALA A 216 12.33 -5.52 -7.42
N THR A 217 12.18 -6.82 -7.19
CA THR A 217 12.20 -7.83 -8.26
C THR A 217 11.17 -8.90 -7.95
N LEU A 218 10.21 -9.06 -8.86
CA LEU A 218 9.22 -10.12 -8.80
C LEU A 218 9.79 -11.39 -9.43
N TYR A 219 9.71 -12.49 -8.69
CA TYR A 219 10.18 -13.81 -9.10
C TYR A 219 9.01 -14.78 -9.26
N MET A 220 9.17 -15.79 -10.12
CA MET A 220 8.22 -16.88 -10.28
C MET A 220 8.95 -18.21 -10.41
N ALA A 221 8.45 -19.24 -9.75
CA ALA A 221 8.91 -20.62 -9.89
C ALA A 221 7.71 -21.58 -9.92
N PRO A 222 7.74 -22.67 -10.72
CA PRO A 222 6.79 -23.76 -10.60
C PRO A 222 6.99 -24.49 -9.27
N VAL A 223 5.89 -24.75 -8.57
CA VAL A 223 5.85 -25.49 -7.31
C VAL A 223 5.04 -26.77 -7.46
N THR A 224 5.26 -27.72 -6.55
CA THR A 224 4.34 -28.84 -6.32
C THR A 224 3.70 -28.69 -4.96
N HIS A 225 2.44 -29.10 -4.81
CA HIS A 225 1.76 -29.10 -3.51
C HIS A 225 0.80 -30.29 -3.44
N PRO A 226 1.33 -31.51 -3.27
CA PRO A 226 0.53 -32.74 -3.33
C PRO A 226 -0.56 -32.77 -2.25
N ASP A 227 -0.24 -32.33 -1.03
CA ASP A 227 -1.16 -32.39 0.11
C ASP A 227 -2.42 -31.55 -0.12
N ARG A 228 -2.29 -30.26 -0.49
CA ARG A 228 -3.39 -29.37 -0.90
C ARG A 228 -4.31 -30.01 -1.94
N TYR A 229 -3.73 -30.59 -3.00
CA TYR A 229 -4.52 -31.28 -4.04
C TYR A 229 -5.21 -32.53 -3.48
N SER A 230 -4.54 -33.29 -2.62
CA SER A 230 -5.13 -34.49 -2.01
C SER A 230 -6.30 -34.17 -1.09
N GLU A 231 -6.18 -33.14 -0.25
CA GLU A 231 -7.18 -32.71 0.73
C GLU A 231 -8.35 -31.97 0.09
N SER A 232 -8.10 -31.17 -0.95
CA SER A 232 -9.14 -30.34 -1.60
C SER A 232 -9.83 -31.03 -2.78
N VAL A 233 -9.11 -31.92 -3.49
CA VAL A 233 -9.58 -32.53 -4.75
C VAL A 233 -9.74 -34.03 -4.65
N ASP A 234 -8.72 -34.79 -4.22
CA ASP A 234 -8.84 -36.27 -4.15
C ASP A 234 -9.71 -36.75 -2.98
N PHE A 235 -9.90 -35.94 -1.93
CA PHE A 235 -10.87 -36.18 -0.85
C PHE A 235 -12.26 -36.60 -1.37
N TRP A 236 -12.76 -35.91 -2.41
CA TRP A 236 -14.08 -36.17 -2.99
C TRP A 236 -14.20 -37.54 -3.68
N ARG A 237 -13.10 -38.23 -3.94
CA ARG A 237 -13.10 -39.57 -4.56
C ARG A 237 -13.76 -40.63 -3.67
N ASN A 238 -13.65 -40.50 -2.34
CA ASN A 238 -14.26 -41.43 -1.40
C ASN A 238 -14.50 -40.74 -0.04
N VAL A 239 -15.72 -40.25 0.14
CA VAL A 239 -16.16 -39.54 1.35
C VAL A 239 -16.96 -40.52 2.20
N TYR A 240 -16.35 -41.10 3.24
CA TYR A 240 -16.95 -42.10 4.14
C TYR A 240 -17.54 -43.35 3.44
N GLY A 241 -16.91 -43.81 2.35
CA GLY A 241 -17.38 -44.94 1.54
C GLY A 241 -18.29 -44.54 0.37
N ILE A 242 -18.58 -43.24 0.21
CA ILE A 242 -19.42 -42.69 -0.86
C ILE A 242 -18.53 -42.12 -1.96
N ASP A 243 -18.74 -42.55 -3.20
CA ASP A 243 -18.14 -41.91 -4.38
C ASP A 243 -18.81 -40.54 -4.61
N MET A 244 -18.07 -39.47 -4.33
CA MET A 244 -18.47 -38.09 -4.61
C MET A 244 -17.62 -37.45 -5.72
N SER A 245 -16.97 -38.28 -6.57
CA SER A 245 -16.03 -37.82 -7.60
C SER A 245 -16.65 -36.83 -8.61
N ALA A 246 -17.98 -36.81 -8.74
CA ALA A 246 -18.74 -35.81 -9.49
C ALA A 246 -18.48 -34.35 -9.03
N ILE A 247 -18.01 -34.13 -7.79
CA ILE A 247 -17.64 -32.82 -7.26
C ILE A 247 -16.22 -32.40 -7.72
N MET A 248 -15.34 -33.35 -8.05
CA MET A 248 -13.92 -33.06 -8.37
C MET A 248 -13.69 -32.00 -9.46
N PRO A 249 -14.50 -31.91 -10.55
CA PRO A 249 -14.34 -30.84 -11.54
C PRO A 249 -14.59 -29.44 -10.94
N LEU A 250 -15.61 -29.30 -10.10
CA LEU A 250 -15.93 -28.04 -9.40
C LEU A 250 -14.89 -27.73 -8.33
N ALA A 251 -14.48 -28.73 -7.54
CA ALA A 251 -13.42 -28.56 -6.54
C ALA A 251 -12.09 -28.09 -7.16
N LYS A 252 -11.73 -28.61 -8.35
CA LYS A 252 -10.57 -28.12 -9.12
C LYS A 252 -10.74 -26.68 -9.59
N GLN A 253 -11.93 -26.31 -10.08
CA GLN A 253 -12.18 -24.92 -10.48
C GLN A 253 -11.98 -24.00 -9.27
N CYS A 254 -12.73 -24.21 -8.19
CA CYS A 254 -12.67 -23.34 -7.01
C CYS A 254 -11.29 -23.30 -6.34
N ALA A 255 -10.53 -24.41 -6.33
CA ALA A 255 -9.20 -24.45 -5.70
C ALA A 255 -8.10 -23.70 -6.47
N PHE A 256 -8.34 -23.33 -7.73
CA PHE A 256 -7.38 -22.69 -8.64
C PHE A 256 -7.95 -21.46 -9.39
N GLU A 257 -9.15 -20.98 -9.01
CA GLU A 257 -9.78 -19.78 -9.59
C GLU A 257 -9.13 -18.49 -9.09
N GLU A 258 -8.76 -18.46 -7.80
CA GLU A 258 -8.06 -17.33 -7.17
C GLU A 258 -6.64 -17.76 -6.70
N PRO A 259 -5.66 -16.85 -6.73
CA PRO A 259 -4.33 -17.11 -6.16
C PRO A 259 -4.41 -17.24 -4.64
N SER A 260 -3.52 -18.05 -4.06
CA SER A 260 -3.39 -18.23 -2.61
C SER A 260 -2.06 -17.65 -2.11
N VAL A 261 -2.10 -16.97 -0.95
CA VAL A 261 -0.93 -16.41 -0.28
C VAL A 261 -0.49 -17.38 0.81
N GLU A 262 0.53 -18.19 0.52
CA GLU A 262 0.92 -19.34 1.36
C GLU A 262 2.44 -19.46 1.51
N THR A 263 2.88 -20.04 2.63
CA THR A 263 4.30 -20.36 2.85
C THR A 263 4.65 -21.65 2.12
N ILE A 264 5.48 -21.56 1.08
CA ILE A 264 5.98 -22.72 0.34
C ILE A 264 7.36 -23.12 0.86
N THR A 265 7.53 -24.41 1.18
CA THR A 265 8.83 -24.96 1.59
C THR A 265 9.76 -25.20 0.40
N VAL A 266 11.07 -25.18 0.60
CA VAL A 266 12.07 -25.22 -0.49
C VAL A 266 12.00 -26.53 -1.28
N GLU A 267 11.63 -27.64 -0.63
CA GLU A 267 11.50 -28.97 -1.25
C GLU A 267 10.36 -29.03 -2.28
N ASN A 268 9.37 -28.14 -2.15
CA ASN A 268 8.23 -28.03 -3.04
C ASN A 268 8.50 -27.13 -4.27
N VAL A 269 9.67 -26.48 -4.35
CA VAL A 269 10.06 -25.62 -5.49
C VAL A 269 10.78 -26.45 -6.56
N LEU A 270 10.22 -26.51 -7.77
CA LEU A 270 10.66 -27.47 -8.80
C LEU A 270 11.84 -26.99 -9.67
N THR A 271 12.09 -25.68 -9.73
CA THR A 271 13.21 -25.06 -10.47
C THR A 271 13.74 -23.83 -9.75
N TRP A 272 14.93 -23.37 -10.13
CA TRP A 272 15.34 -22.00 -9.83
C TRP A 272 14.28 -21.01 -10.32
N PRO A 273 13.97 -19.95 -9.52
CA PRO A 273 13.03 -18.93 -9.92
C PRO A 273 13.54 -18.14 -11.13
N GLN A 274 12.61 -17.71 -11.98
CA GLN A 274 12.85 -16.77 -13.06
C GLN A 274 12.36 -15.39 -12.65
N VAL A 275 13.01 -14.33 -13.12
CA VAL A 275 12.52 -12.96 -12.93
C VAL A 275 11.33 -12.71 -13.84
N VAL A 276 10.26 -12.14 -13.28
CA VAL A 276 9.06 -11.68 -14.00
C VAL A 276 9.20 -10.20 -14.35
N LYS A 277 9.52 -9.35 -13.36
CA LYS A 277 9.67 -7.90 -13.50
C LYS A 277 10.76 -7.41 -12.55
N HIS A 278 11.68 -6.61 -13.07
CA HIS A 278 12.47 -5.69 -12.25
C HIS A 278 11.73 -4.36 -12.14
N VAL A 279 11.71 -3.78 -10.94
CA VAL A 279 11.17 -2.45 -10.65
C VAL A 279 12.32 -1.61 -10.12
N ASP A 280 12.73 -0.60 -10.88
CA ASP A 280 13.63 0.46 -10.42
C ASP A 280 12.75 1.64 -9.98
N CYS A 281 12.75 1.93 -8.68
CA CYS A 281 11.87 2.95 -8.10
C CYS A 281 12.27 4.36 -8.53
N TYR A 282 13.49 4.58 -9.04
CA TYR A 282 13.91 5.89 -9.58
C TYR A 282 13.33 6.19 -10.96
N THR A 283 12.96 5.17 -11.75
CA THR A 283 12.61 5.35 -13.17
C THR A 283 11.24 4.80 -13.56
N VAL A 284 10.67 3.86 -12.80
CA VAL A 284 9.37 3.25 -13.11
C VAL A 284 8.25 4.30 -13.17
N THR A 285 7.39 4.17 -14.17
CA THR A 285 6.20 5.01 -14.35
C THR A 285 4.92 4.26 -13.98
N ILE A 286 3.83 4.98 -13.66
CA ILE A 286 2.53 4.37 -13.33
C ILE A 286 2.01 3.54 -14.52
N GLN A 287 2.23 4.02 -15.76
CA GLN A 287 1.80 3.35 -16.98
C GLN A 287 2.47 1.99 -17.19
N GLU A 288 3.71 1.79 -16.72
CA GLU A 288 4.41 0.50 -16.76
C GLU A 288 3.90 -0.53 -15.74
N LEU A 289 2.99 -0.12 -14.86
CA LEU A 289 2.33 -0.98 -13.87
C LEU A 289 0.92 -1.40 -14.31
N GLU A 290 0.35 -0.75 -15.34
CA GLU A 290 -1.00 -1.07 -15.86
C GLU A 290 -1.07 -2.49 -16.46
N SER A 291 0.00 -2.97 -17.08
CA SER A 291 0.13 -4.36 -17.54
C SER A 291 1.59 -4.81 -17.55
N ILE A 292 1.83 -6.05 -17.11
CA ILE A 292 3.16 -6.67 -17.05
C ILE A 292 3.13 -8.00 -17.80
N THR A 293 3.67 -7.99 -19.02
CA THR A 293 3.85 -9.21 -19.83
C THR A 293 5.28 -9.75 -19.67
N ALA A 294 5.42 -10.99 -19.17
CA ALA A 294 6.70 -11.69 -19.08
C ALA A 294 6.69 -12.99 -19.88
N ARG A 295 7.86 -13.42 -20.36
CA ARG A 295 8.06 -14.76 -20.97
C ARG A 295 9.09 -15.53 -20.17
N PHE A 296 8.67 -16.64 -19.59
CA PHE A 296 9.51 -17.52 -18.78
C PHE A 296 9.63 -18.91 -19.40
N LYS A 297 10.76 -19.58 -19.14
CA LYS A 297 11.00 -20.98 -19.46
C LYS A 297 11.55 -21.65 -18.21
N PHE A 298 10.96 -22.76 -17.82
CA PHE A 298 11.40 -23.55 -16.67
C PHE A 298 11.97 -24.89 -17.16
N GLU A 299 13.10 -25.31 -16.59
CA GLU A 299 13.71 -26.62 -16.82
C GLU A 299 13.73 -27.36 -15.48
N SER A 300 12.96 -28.44 -15.36
CA SER A 300 12.75 -29.11 -14.07
C SER A 300 14.03 -29.73 -13.53
N MET A 301 14.35 -29.42 -12.27
CA MET A 301 15.52 -29.99 -11.59
C MET A 301 15.26 -31.41 -11.05
N MET A 302 14.01 -31.89 -11.14
CA MET A 302 13.56 -33.16 -10.58
C MET A 302 12.68 -33.93 -11.55
N ARG A 303 12.57 -35.25 -11.39
CA ARG A 303 11.51 -36.04 -12.04
C ARG A 303 10.23 -35.90 -11.22
N CYS A 304 9.38 -34.95 -11.59
CA CYS A 304 8.08 -34.72 -10.95
C CYS A 304 6.94 -35.26 -11.83
N THR A 305 5.90 -35.82 -11.20
CA THR A 305 4.58 -35.97 -11.83
C THR A 305 3.93 -34.60 -11.92
N SER A 306 4.17 -33.91 -13.03
CA SER A 306 3.73 -32.53 -13.23
C SER A 306 2.20 -32.41 -13.26
N SER A 307 1.60 -32.00 -12.14
CA SER A 307 0.26 -31.41 -12.08
C SER A 307 0.29 -29.92 -12.46
N LEU A 308 1.13 -29.55 -13.44
CA LEU A 308 1.27 -28.18 -13.93
C LEU A 308 0.09 -27.85 -14.86
N PHE A 309 -1.08 -27.58 -14.27
CA PHE A 309 -2.24 -27.06 -14.98
C PHE A 309 -2.05 -25.57 -15.26
N LEU A 310 -1.20 -25.25 -16.24
CA LEU A 310 -1.46 -24.07 -17.05
C LEU A 310 -2.74 -24.32 -17.84
N PRO A 311 -3.71 -23.39 -17.88
CA PRO A 311 -4.80 -23.48 -18.84
C PRO A 311 -4.21 -23.36 -20.25
N LEU A 312 -4.01 -24.51 -20.91
CA LEU A 312 -3.66 -24.59 -22.32
C LEU A 312 -4.89 -24.26 -23.20
N SER A 313 -5.49 -23.09 -22.98
CA SER A 313 -6.22 -22.40 -24.04
C SER A 313 -5.18 -21.71 -24.91
N SER A 314 -4.83 -22.35 -26.02
CA SER A 314 -4.05 -21.72 -27.09
C SER A 314 -4.85 -20.56 -27.69
N ASN A 315 -4.70 -19.37 -27.11
CA ASN A 315 -4.94 -18.07 -27.73
C ASN A 315 -4.37 -16.97 -26.81
N ASN A 316 -3.74 -15.98 -27.43
CA ASN A 316 -3.02 -14.88 -26.78
C ASN A 316 -3.71 -14.33 -25.53
N ILE A 317 -3.03 -14.39 -24.39
CA ILE A 317 -3.29 -13.46 -23.28
C ILE A 317 -2.42 -12.23 -23.59
N VAL A 318 -3.09 -11.09 -23.72
CA VAL A 318 -2.51 -9.75 -23.95
C VAL A 318 -2.28 -9.10 -22.60
#